data_AF-A0A0Q1BF39-F1
#
_entry.id   AF-A0A0Q1BF39-F1
#
_cell.length_a   1.000
_cell.length_b   1.000
_cell.length_c   1.000
_cell.angle_alpha   90.00
_cell.angle_beta   90.00
_cell.angle_gamma   90.00
#
_symmetry.space_group_name_H-M   'P 1'
#
loop_
_entity.id
_entity.type
_entity.pdbx_description
1 polymer ?
#
loop_
_entity_poly.entity_id
_entity_poly.type
_entity_poly.pdbx_seq_one_letter_code
_entity_poly.pdbx_strand_id
1 'polypeptide(L)'
;MAEFLGMVENGEFRILEPREHCCTVRLTKLIKPSLPDSAANEKHQIDLSEDEGMAIMVEGALGKEELWVYEAKVTDRAGPILSATVRKIFG
;
A
#
# COMPACT_ATOMS: atom_id res chain seq x y z
N MET A 1 -2.93 -13.90 3.19
CA MET A 1 -2.56 -12.49 2.97
C MET A 1 -1.24 -12.47 2.25
N ALA A 2 -1.04 -11.51 1.36
CA ALA A 2 0.21 -11.29 0.66
C ALA A 2 0.97 -10.13 1.33
N GLU A 3 2.27 -10.08 1.10
CA GLU A 3 3.14 -9.00 1.54
C GLU A 3 3.56 -8.17 0.32
N PHE A 4 3.54 -6.84 0.49
CA PHE A 4 3.82 -5.87 -0.56
C PHE A 4 4.87 -4.89 -0.05
N LEU A 5 5.97 -4.78 -0.77
CA LEU A 5 6.92 -3.68 -0.61
C LEU A 5 6.50 -2.56 -1.55
N GLY A 6 6.46 -1.32 -1.04
CA GLY A 6 6.12 -0.19 -1.88
C GLY A 6 6.60 1.14 -1.33
N MET A 7 6.41 2.18 -2.13
CA MET A 7 6.69 3.57 -1.78
C MET A 7 5.40 4.31 -1.53
N VAL A 8 5.39 5.21 -0.55
CA VAL A 8 4.29 6.17 -0.41
C VAL A 8 4.59 7.40 -1.25
N GLU A 9 3.67 7.71 -2.17
CA GLU A 9 3.75 8.88 -3.05
C GLU A 9 2.37 9.51 -3.17
N ASN A 10 2.26 10.80 -2.86
CA ASN A 10 1.00 11.55 -2.85
C ASN A 10 -0.08 10.95 -1.93
N GLY A 11 0.32 10.39 -0.79
CA GLY A 11 -0.59 9.72 0.15
C GLY A 11 -1.15 8.39 -0.33
N GLU A 12 -0.65 7.85 -1.45
CA GLU A 12 -1.02 6.53 -1.98
C GLU A 12 0.17 5.58 -1.93
N PHE A 13 -0.10 4.27 -1.90
CA PHE A 13 0.92 3.24 -1.82
C PHE A 13 1.21 2.67 -3.20
N ARG A 14 2.40 2.88 -3.72
CA ARG A 14 2.86 2.31 -5.00
C ARG A 14 3.57 1.00 -4.75
N ILE A 15 2.98 -0.11 -5.20
CA ILE A 15 3.57 -1.44 -5.07
C ILE A 15 4.82 -1.52 -5.97
N LEU A 16 5.90 -2.02 -5.40
CA LEU A 16 7.17 -2.28 -6.09
C LEU A 16 7.46 -3.78 -6.17
N GLU A 17 7.14 -4.53 -5.13
CA GLU A 17 7.21 -5.99 -5.11
C GLU A 17 5.93 -6.58 -4.49
N PRO A 18 5.40 -7.68 -5.06
CA PRO A 18 5.90 -8.37 -6.25
C PRO A 18 5.65 -7.58 -7.55
N ARG A 19 6.60 -7.61 -8.49
CA ARG A 19 6.56 -6.82 -9.76
C ARG A 19 5.35 -7.05 -10.65
N GLU A 20 4.64 -8.16 -10.44
CA GLU A 20 3.41 -8.50 -11.16
C GLU A 20 2.30 -7.47 -10.90
N HIS A 21 2.36 -6.75 -9.77
CA HIS A 21 1.43 -5.68 -9.40
C HIS A 21 2.14 -4.33 -9.50
N CYS A 22 2.13 -3.73 -10.68
CA CYS A 22 2.73 -2.40 -10.93
C CYS A 22 1.66 -1.30 -10.84
N CYS A 23 1.00 -1.19 -9.69
CA CYS A 23 -0.11 -0.28 -9.48
C CYS A 23 0.03 0.54 -8.19
N THR A 24 -0.54 1.74 -8.23
CA THR A 24 -0.73 2.59 -7.06
C THR A 24 -2.08 2.26 -6.46
N VAL A 25 -2.08 1.95 -5.17
CA VAL A 25 -3.23 1.44 -4.44
C VAL A 25 -3.44 2.21 -3.15
N ARG A 26 -4.68 2.22 -2.67
CA ARG A 26 -5.02 2.71 -1.34
C ARG A 26 -5.08 1.55 -0.36
N LEU A 27 -4.85 1.85 0.92
CA LEU A 27 -4.86 0.85 1.97
C LEU A 27 -6.09 1.02 2.84
N THR A 28 -6.80 -0.06 3.14
CA THR A 28 -7.94 -0.03 4.06
C THR A 28 -7.88 -1.17 5.06
N LYS A 29 -8.31 -0.91 6.29
CA LYS A 29 -8.38 -1.93 7.36
C LYS A 29 -9.60 -2.85 7.24
N LEU A 30 -10.51 -2.56 6.31
CA LEU A 30 -11.72 -3.36 6.14
C LEU A 30 -11.41 -4.75 5.59
N ILE A 31 -12.19 -5.71 6.09
CA ILE A 31 -12.29 -7.05 5.48
C ILE A 31 -12.81 -6.87 4.07
N LYS A 32 -12.18 -7.55 3.10
CA LYS A 32 -12.55 -7.46 1.69
C LYS A 32 -14.03 -7.78 1.50
N PRO A 33 -14.88 -6.79 1.13
CA PRO A 33 -16.31 -7.02 1.02
C PRO A 33 -16.64 -7.79 -0.26
N SER A 34 -17.71 -8.58 -0.22
CA SER A 34 -18.20 -9.34 -1.39
C SER A 34 -18.72 -8.44 -2.51
N LEU A 35 -19.14 -7.21 -2.16
CA LEU A 35 -19.57 -6.16 -3.06
C LEU A 35 -18.69 -4.92 -2.82
N PRO A 36 -18.23 -4.21 -3.86
CA PRO A 36 -17.46 -2.98 -3.69
C PRO A 36 -18.31 -1.92 -2.99
N ASP A 37 -17.83 -1.40 -1.86
CA ASP A 37 -18.40 -0.22 -1.17
C ASP A 37 -17.30 0.82 -1.00
N SER A 38 -17.19 1.72 -1.98
CA SER A 38 -16.16 2.76 -2.01
C SER A 38 -16.25 3.70 -0.82
N ALA A 39 -17.47 4.04 -0.38
CA ALA A 39 -17.68 4.94 0.75
C ALA A 39 -17.22 4.33 2.07
N ALA A 40 -17.46 3.03 2.29
CA ALA A 40 -16.95 2.32 3.45
C ALA A 40 -15.41 2.22 3.43
N ASN A 41 -14.82 1.94 2.27
CA ASN A 41 -13.37 1.85 2.07
C ASN A 41 -12.67 3.17 2.39
N GLU A 42 -13.17 4.28 1.85
CA GLU A 42 -12.62 5.63 2.09
C GLU A 42 -12.70 6.02 3.57
N LYS A 43 -13.80 5.70 4.26
CA LYS A 43 -13.96 5.98 5.70
C LYS A 43 -12.93 5.25 6.58
N HIS A 44 -12.45 4.09 6.14
CA HIS A 44 -11.48 3.27 6.86
C HIS A 44 -10.12 3.20 6.16
N GLN A 45 -9.87 4.14 5.25
CA GLN A 45 -8.59 4.27 4.59
C GLN A 45 -7.51 4.54 5.64
N ILE A 46 -6.37 3.89 5.47
CA ILE A 46 -5.19 4.16 6.28
C ILE A 46 -4.57 5.44 5.74
N ASP A 47 -4.43 6.44 6.62
CA ASP A 47 -3.68 7.65 6.32
C ASP A 47 -2.18 7.31 6.26
N LEU A 48 -1.56 7.68 5.14
CA LEU A 48 -0.14 7.47 4.86
C LEU A 48 0.66 8.78 4.85
N SER A 49 0.06 9.90 5.27
CA SER A 49 0.71 11.21 5.23
C SER A 49 2.04 11.25 6.00
N GLU A 50 2.17 10.50 7.10
CA GLU A 50 3.42 10.39 7.87
C GLU A 50 4.49 9.53 7.19
N ASP A 51 4.08 8.70 6.22
CA ASP A 51 4.93 7.77 5.50
C ASP A 51 5.37 8.33 4.13
N GLU A 52 4.99 9.56 3.77
CA GLU A 52 5.25 10.17 2.46
C GLU A 52 6.74 10.14 2.08
N GLY A 53 7.04 9.62 0.88
CA GLY A 53 8.39 9.45 0.38
C GLY A 53 9.15 8.25 0.96
N MET A 54 8.55 7.50 1.90
CA MET A 54 9.16 6.36 2.56
C MET A 54 8.80 5.04 1.87
N ALA A 55 9.73 4.08 1.92
CA ALA A 55 9.42 2.70 1.61
C ALA A 55 8.77 2.04 2.82
N ILE A 56 7.66 1.35 2.62
CA ILE A 56 6.94 0.64 3.69
C ILE A 56 6.62 -0.79 3.25
N MET A 57 6.51 -1.68 4.23
CA MET A 57 6.02 -3.04 4.04
C MET A 57 4.56 -3.14 4.48
N VAL A 58 3.72 -3.72 3.64
CA VAL A 58 2.29 -3.87 3.87
C VAL A 58 1.87 -5.32 3.71
N GLU A 59 1.23 -5.89 4.74
CA GLU A 59 0.48 -7.14 4.60
C GLU A 59 -0.98 -6.84 4.26
N GLY A 60 -1.60 -7.64 3.39
CA GLY A 60 -3.02 -7.54 3.11
C GLY A 60 -3.52 -8.40 1.96
N ALA A 61 -4.69 -8.05 1.43
CA ALA A 61 -5.32 -8.72 0.29
C ALA A 61 -5.60 -7.72 -0.84
N LEU A 62 -4.94 -7.91 -1.98
CA LEU A 62 -5.18 -7.07 -3.16
C LEU A 62 -6.62 -7.26 -3.69
N GLY A 63 -7.30 -6.15 -3.95
CA GLY A 63 -8.62 -6.11 -4.58
C GLY A 63 -8.58 -6.61 -6.03
N LYS A 64 -9.72 -7.06 -6.56
CA LYS A 64 -9.79 -7.50 -7.98
C LYS A 64 -9.54 -6.37 -8.98
N GLU A 65 -9.91 -5.15 -8.60
CA GLU A 65 -9.69 -3.94 -9.40
C GLU A 65 -8.32 -3.30 -9.13
N GLU A 66 -7.52 -3.90 -8.25
CA GLU A 66 -6.18 -3.41 -7.87
C GLU A 66 -6.14 -1.94 -7.40
N LEU A 67 -7.28 -1.37 -6.97
CA LEU A 67 -7.33 -0.02 -6.40
C LEU A 67 -7.07 0.00 -4.89
N TRP A 68 -7.25 -1.15 -4.23
CA TRP A 68 -7.22 -1.27 -2.78
C TRP A 68 -6.46 -2.52 -2.33
N VAL A 69 -5.69 -2.38 -1.25
CA VAL A 69 -5.29 -3.48 -0.39
C VAL A 69 -6.21 -3.48 0.83
N TYR A 70 -6.94 -4.57 0.99
CA TYR A 70 -7.86 -4.81 2.10
C TYR A 70 -7.14 -5.50 3.27
N GLU A 71 -7.72 -5.37 4.46
CA GLU A 71 -7.13 -5.87 5.71
C GLU A 71 -5.69 -5.40 5.87
N ALA A 72 -5.39 -4.21 5.34
CA ALA A 72 -4.04 -3.73 5.18
C ALA A 72 -3.42 -3.41 6.54
N LYS A 73 -2.18 -3.82 6.71
CA LYS A 73 -1.37 -3.54 7.88
C LYS A 73 0.03 -3.16 7.45
N VAL A 74 0.46 -1.94 7.82
CA VAL A 74 1.86 -1.55 7.70
C VAL A 74 2.65 -2.32 8.74
N THR A 75 3.54 -3.21 8.30
CA THR A 75 4.34 -4.09 9.16
C THR A 75 5.73 -3.55 9.42
N ASP A 76 6.29 -2.76 8.50
CA ASP A 76 7.59 -2.13 8.66
C ASP A 76 7.68 -0.79 7.90
N ARG A 77 8.55 0.10 8.39
CA ARG A 77 8.83 1.41 7.80
C ARG A 77 10.31 1.60 7.65
N ALA A 78 10.76 1.78 6.42
CA ALA A 78 12.15 2.14 6.16
C ALA A 78 12.44 3.55 6.68
N GLY A 79 13.69 3.82 7.04
CA GLY A 79 14.19 5.19 7.22
C GLY A 79 14.63 5.83 5.90
N PRO A 80 14.92 7.15 5.85
CA PRO A 80 15.14 7.89 4.60
C PRO A 80 16.23 7.32 3.69
N ILE A 81 17.35 6.84 4.27
CA ILE A 81 18.47 6.24 3.51
C ILE A 81 18.04 4.95 2.83
N LEU A 82 17.29 4.10 3.55
CA LEU A 82 16.81 2.84 3.00
C LEU A 82 15.72 3.10 1.95
N SER A 83 14.81 4.05 2.18
CA SER A 83 13.82 4.50 1.20
C SER A 83 14.47 5.01 -0.10
N ALA A 84 15.54 5.80 -0.02
CA ALA A 84 16.29 6.26 -1.20
C ALA A 84 16.94 5.09 -1.96
N THR A 85 17.42 4.08 -1.23
CA THR A 85 18.00 2.86 -1.81
C THR A 85 16.94 2.04 -2.53
N VAL A 86 15.79 1.81 -1.91
CA VAL A 86 14.63 1.12 -2.51
C VAL A 86 14.20 1.84 -3.79
N ARG A 87 14.00 3.16 -3.73
CA ARG A 87 13.66 3.96 -4.91
C ARG A 87 14.69 3.82 -6.04
N LYS A 88 15.98 3.71 -5.74
CA LYS A 88 17.02 3.53 -6.76
C LYS A 88 17.00 2.14 -7.43
N ILE A 89 16.59 1.10 -6.70
CA ILE A 89 16.62 -0.29 -7.17
C ILE A 89 15.33 -0.66 -7.91
N PHE A 90 14.18 -0.16 -7.43
CA PHE A 90 12.85 -0.56 -7.89
C PHE A 90 12.05 0.57 -8.57
N GLY A 91 12.48 1.83 -8.42
CA GLY A 91 11.81 3.01 -8.97
C GLY A 91 12.17 3.34 -10.42
#